data_AF-G3TLN5-F1
#
_entry.id   AF-G3TLN5-F1
#
_cell.length_a   1.000
_cell.length_b   1.000
_cell.length_c   1.000
_cell.angle_alpha   90.00
_cell.angle_beta   90.00
_cell.angle_gamma   90.00
#
_symmetry.space_group_name_H-M   'P 1'
#
loop_
_entity.id
_entity.type
_entity.pdbx_description
1 polymer ?
#
loop_
_entity_poly.entity_id
_entity_poly.type
_entity_poly.pdbx_seq_one_letter_code
_entity_poly.pdbx_strand_id
1 'polypeptide(L)' 'RVYGRNAAALSQALRLEAPELSVKVNPSKPRRGSFEVTLQRPDGSSAELWTGIKKGPPRKLKFPEPQEVVEELKKYLP' A
#
# COMPACT_ATOMS: atom_id res chain seq x y z
N ARG A 1 7.74 -1.70 -15.81
CA ARG A 1 8.33 -1.86 -14.44
C ARG A 1 7.25 -2.39 -13.50
N VAL A 2 7.38 -3.62 -12.95
CA VAL A 2 6.33 -4.31 -12.15
C VAL A 2 5.85 -3.49 -10.95
N TYR A 3 6.78 -2.89 -10.19
CA TYR A 3 6.45 -2.12 -8.98
C TYR A 3 5.57 -0.90 -9.27
N GLY A 4 5.91 -0.13 -10.31
CA GLY A 4 5.15 1.08 -10.66
C GLY A 4 3.73 0.77 -11.12
N ARG A 5 3.54 -0.31 -11.91
CA ARG A 5 2.20 -0.73 -12.36
C ARG A 5 1.33 -1.17 -11.18
N ASN A 6 1.86 -1.97 -10.27
CA ASN A 6 1.13 -2.41 -9.08
C ASN A 6 0.84 -1.24 -8.13
N ALA A 7 1.80 -0.32 -7.95
CA ALA A 7 1.58 0.89 -7.14
C ALA A 7 0.48 1.78 -7.75
N ALA A 8 0.44 1.95 -9.07
CA ALA A 8 -0.60 2.73 -9.74
C ALA A 8 -1.99 2.09 -9.61
N ALA A 9 -2.10 0.78 -9.83
CA ALA A 9 -3.36 0.04 -9.69
C ALA A 9 -3.90 0.12 -8.26
N LEU A 10 -3.04 -0.11 -7.27
CA LEU A 10 -3.42 0.02 -5.86
C LEU A 10 -3.79 1.47 -5.51
N SER A 11 -3.03 2.46 -5.99
CA SER A 11 -3.33 3.87 -5.73
C SER A 11 -4.70 4.27 -6.28
N GLN A 12 -5.09 3.74 -7.44
CA GLN A 12 -6.42 3.97 -7.99
C GLN A 12 -7.51 3.36 -7.12
N ALA A 13 -7.35 2.10 -6.69
CA ALA A 13 -8.30 1.44 -5.82
C ALA A 13 -8.49 2.18 -4.48
N LEU A 14 -7.40 2.60 -3.85
CA LEU A 14 -7.44 3.36 -2.58
C LEU A 14 -8.16 4.70 -2.74
N ARG A 15 -7.93 5.43 -3.84
CA ARG A 15 -8.61 6.72 -4.11
C ARG A 15 -10.09 6.56 -4.42
N LEU A 16 -10.50 5.44 -5.01
CA LEU A 16 -11.91 5.15 -5.26
C LEU A 16 -12.64 4.80 -3.96
N GLU A 17 -12.01 4.01 -3.09
CA GLU A 17 -12.62 3.64 -1.81
C GLU A 17 -12.62 4.78 -0.80
N ALA A 18 -11.52 5.52 -0.68
CA ALA A 18 -11.36 6.60 0.27
C ALA A 18 -10.85 7.87 -0.43
N PRO A 19 -11.73 8.62 -1.13
CA PRO A 19 -11.36 9.83 -1.86
C PRO A 19 -10.72 10.92 -0.99
N GLU A 20 -11.12 10.97 0.29
CA GLU A 20 -10.61 11.93 1.28
C GLU A 20 -9.16 11.63 1.71
N LEU A 21 -8.65 10.41 1.48
CA LEU A 21 -7.29 10.04 1.84
C LEU A 21 -6.28 10.38 0.73
N SER A 22 -5.28 11.20 1.09
CA SER A 22 -4.17 11.50 0.20
C SER A 22 -3.24 10.29 0.00
N VAL A 23 -3.30 9.67 -1.18
CA VAL A 23 -2.37 8.60 -1.59
C VAL A 23 -1.09 9.16 -2.19
N LYS A 24 0.05 8.95 -1.52
CA LYS A 24 1.40 9.33 -1.98
C LYS A 24 2.24 8.09 -2.29
N VAL A 25 2.92 8.08 -3.43
CA VAL A 25 3.82 6.99 -3.84
C VAL A 25 5.27 7.41 -3.61
N ASN A 26 5.98 6.70 -2.72
CA ASN A 26 7.38 6.95 -2.38
C ASN A 26 7.69 8.44 -2.10
N PRO A 27 7.04 9.09 -1.11
CA PRO A 27 7.33 10.47 -0.75
C PRO A 27 8.79 10.67 -0.28
N SER A 28 9.45 9.60 0.15
CA SER A 28 10.87 9.52 0.48
C SER A 28 11.53 8.37 -0.29
N LYS A 29 12.87 8.28 -0.23
CA LYS A 29 13.63 7.22 -0.92
C LYS A 29 13.15 5.84 -0.44
N PRO A 30 12.58 5.00 -1.33
CA PRO A 30 11.99 3.73 -0.92
C PRO A 30 13.06 2.67 -0.65
N ARG A 31 12.69 1.67 0.17
CA ARG A 31 13.52 0.49 0.38
C ARG A 31 13.62 -0.33 -0.91
N ARG A 32 14.84 -0.74 -1.25
CA ARG A 32 15.10 -1.46 -2.51
C ARG A 32 14.45 -2.84 -2.47
N GLY A 33 13.57 -3.11 -3.45
CA GLY A 33 13.00 -4.43 -3.68
C GLY A 33 11.85 -4.84 -2.75
N SER A 34 11.28 -3.90 -1.99
CA SER A 34 10.05 -4.10 -1.19
C SER A 34 8.87 -3.33 -1.78
N PHE A 35 7.68 -3.86 -1.53
CA PHE A 35 6.41 -3.21 -1.83
C PHE A 35 5.67 -3.10 -0.51
N GLU A 36 5.48 -1.88 -0.03
CA GLU A 36 5.03 -1.60 1.33
C GLU A 36 3.91 -0.56 1.24
N VAL A 37 2.89 -0.75 2.07
CA VAL A 37 1.74 0.15 2.13
C VAL A 37 1.48 0.47 3.59
N THR A 38 1.48 1.75 3.91
CA THR A 38 1.35 2.24 5.27
C THR A 38 0.31 3.34 5.31
N LEU A 39 -0.65 3.23 6.23
CA LEU A 39 -1.57 4.29 6.59
C LEU A 39 -0.88 5.21 7.59
N GLN A 40 -0.79 6.50 7.28
CA GLN A 40 -0.36 7.52 8.23
C GLN A 40 -1.58 8.20 8.83
N ARG A 41 -1.61 8.31 10.16
CA ARG A 41 -2.70 8.97 10.89
C ARG A 41 -2.29 10.38 11.34
N PRO A 42 -3.27 11.29 11.55
CA PRO A 42 -2.98 12.65 12.01
C PRO A 42 -2.30 12.72 13.38
N ASP A 43 -2.50 11.71 14.22
CA ASP A 43 -1.88 11.57 15.55
C ASP A 43 -0.39 11.20 15.52
N GLY A 44 0.19 11.06 14.32
CA GLY A 44 1.58 10.66 14.12
C GLY A 44 1.81 9.15 14.18
N SER A 45 0.77 8.36 14.48
CA SER A 45 0.85 6.90 14.41
C SER A 45 0.76 6.41 12.96
N SER A 46 1.17 5.17 12.74
CA SER A 46 1.04 4.51 11.45
C SER A 46 0.55 3.08 11.59
N ALA A 47 -0.13 2.58 10.57
CA ALA A 47 -0.52 1.18 10.45
C ALA A 47 0.01 0.57 9.16
N GLU A 48 0.56 -0.63 9.26
CA GLU A 48 0.97 -1.42 8.11
C GLU A 48 -0.27 -2.03 7.46
N LEU A 49 -0.60 -1.64 6.24
CA LEU A 49 -1.67 -2.27 5.45
C LEU A 49 -1.13 -3.46 4.65
N TRP A 50 0.14 -3.39 4.24
CA TRP A 50 0.81 -4.48 3.53
C TRP A 50 2.33 -4.39 3.64
N THR A 51 2.98 -5.55 3.83
CA THR A 51 4.42 -5.68 3.66
C THR A 51 4.80 -6.84 2.73
N GLY A 52 5.45 -6.49 1.62
CA GLY A 52 6.09 -7.44 0.71
C GLY A 52 7.50 -7.84 1.16
N ILE A 53 8.00 -7.37 2.30
CA ILE A 53 9.34 -7.73 2.81
C ILE A 53 9.39 -9.21 3.18
N LYS A 54 8.38 -9.67 3.93
CA LYS A 54 8.29 -11.04 4.45
C LYS A 54 7.79 -12.04 3.39
N LYS A 55 7.28 -11.53 2.27
CA LYS A 55 6.86 -12.34 1.12
C LYS A 55 8.12 -12.72 0.34
N GLY A 56 8.64 -13.91 0.62
CA GLY A 56 9.85 -14.47 0.02
C GLY A 56 9.73 -14.70 -1.49
N PRO A 57 10.66 -15.46 -2.10
CA PRO A 57 10.42 -15.98 -3.45
C PRO A 57 9.15 -16.84 -3.46
N PRO A 58 8.30 -16.76 -4.51
CA PRO A 58 8.43 -16.00 -5.75
C PRO A 58 8.04 -14.51 -5.67
N ARG A 59 8.69 -13.64 -6.47
CA ARG A 59 8.51 -12.16 -6.48
C ARG A 59 7.06 -11.69 -6.62
N LYS A 60 6.21 -12.47 -7.30
CA LYS A 60 4.78 -12.14 -7.49
C LYS A 60 4.05 -11.95 -6.15
N LEU A 61 4.43 -12.70 -5.11
CA LEU A 61 3.80 -12.66 -3.79
C LEU A 61 4.08 -11.36 -3.02
N LYS A 62 5.01 -10.52 -3.49
CA LYS A 62 5.29 -9.22 -2.87
C LYS A 62 4.20 -8.19 -3.16
N PHE A 63 3.43 -8.41 -4.21
CA PHE A 63 2.39 -7.49 -4.65
C PHE A 63 1.04 -8.06 -4.22
N PRO A 64 0.26 -7.33 -3.42
CA PRO A 64 -1.09 -7.75 -3.08
C PRO A 64 -2.02 -7.53 -4.26
N GLU A 65 -3.18 -8.18 -4.22
CA GLU A 65 -4.31 -7.70 -5.00
C GLU A 65 -4.79 -6.36 -4.40
N PRO A 66 -5.16 -5.35 -5.22
CA PRO A 66 -5.57 -4.05 -4.68
C PRO A 66 -6.68 -4.11 -3.65
N GLN A 67 -7.63 -5.05 -3.81
CA GLN A 67 -8.75 -5.22 -2.90
C GLN A 67 -8.32 -5.72 -1.50
N GLU A 68 -7.29 -6.56 -1.39
CA GLU A 68 -6.78 -7.05 -0.09
C GLU A 68 -6.31 -5.88 0.79
N VAL A 69 -5.63 -4.90 0.20
CA VAL A 69 -5.17 -3.70 0.91
C VAL A 69 -6.33 -2.76 1.23
N VAL A 70 -7.33 -2.68 0.36
CA VAL A 70 -8.54 -1.87 0.58
C VAL A 70 -9.37 -2.44 1.73
N GLU A 71 -9.55 -3.75 1.79
CA GLU A 71 -10.20 -4.43 2.92
C GLU A 71 -9.45 -4.21 4.23
N GLU A 72 -8.12 -4.25 4.20
CA GLU A 72 -7.29 -3.92 5.36
C GLU A 72 -7.45 -2.45 5.77
N LEU A 73 -7.48 -1.52 4.81
CA LEU A 73 -7.72 -0.10 5.06
C LEU A 73 -9.06 0.13 5.78
N LYS A 74 -10.13 -0.55 5.36
CA LYS A 74 -11.48 -0.40 5.94
C LYS A 74 -11.52 -0.69 7.44
N LYS A 75 -10.63 -1.54 7.95
CA LYS A 75 -10.54 -1.83 9.40
C LYS A 75 -10.06 -0.64 10.23
N TYR A 76 -9.45 0.35 9.58
CA TYR A 76 -8.92 1.56 10.22
C TYR A 76 -9.75 2.81 9.93
N LEU A 77 -10.74 2.71 9.04
CA LEU A 77 -11.71 3.76 8.79
C LEU A 77 -12.87 3.61 9.79
N PRO A 78 -13.43 4.74 10.27
CA PRO A 78 -14.60 4.74 11.15
C PRO A 78 -15.87 4.23 10.45
#